data_AF-W9QDK1-F1
#
_entry.id   AF-W9QDK1-F1
#
_cell.length_a   1.000
_cell.length_b   1.000
_cell.length_c   1.000
_cell.angle_alpha   90.00
_cell.angle_beta   90.00
_cell.angle_gamma   90.00
#
_symmetry.space_group_name_H-M   'P 1'
#
loop_
_entity.id
_entity.type
_entity.pdbx_description
1 polymer ?
#
loop_
_entity_poly.entity_id
_entity_poly.type
_entity_poly.pdbx_seq_one_letter_code
_entity_poly.pdbx_strand_id
1 'polypeptide(L)'
;MFKISGTCSTGSYDPPDVVIGRANDMLKGNQFGKYDLFDNNCESFAFYRKTGNRTSPQVFSIKFAAKIALDAVVKHKLERLQHDILVHQKEN
;
A
#
# COMPACT_ATOMS: atom_id res chain seq x y z
N MET A 1 24.80 3.56 7.70
CA MET A 1 23.51 3.20 8.34
C MET A 1 22.46 4.16 7.81
N PHE A 2 21.61 3.72 6.88
CA PHE A 2 20.56 4.58 6.32
C PHE A 2 19.48 4.80 7.40
N LYS A 3 19.31 6.05 7.83
CA LYS A 3 18.25 6.43 8.76
C LYS A 3 16.92 6.36 8.00
N ILE A 4 16.12 5.34 8.28
CA ILE A 4 14.72 5.31 7.83
C ILE A 4 14.03 6.44 8.59
N SER A 5 13.53 7.44 7.86
CA SER A 5 12.79 8.54 8.47
C SER A 5 11.58 7.97 9.21
N GLY A 6 11.35 8.40 10.45
CA GLY A 6 10.14 8.04 11.17
C GLY A 6 8.90 8.58 10.44
N THR A 7 7.79 7.86 10.51
CA THR A 7 6.51 8.18 9.84
C THR A 7 5.76 9.31 10.55
N CYS A 8 6.43 10.44 10.81
CA CYS A 8 5.73 11.67 11.11
C CYS A 8 4.98 12.12 9.85
N SER A 9 3.79 11.57 9.64
CA SER A 9 2.90 12.05 8.60
C SER A 9 2.55 13.51 8.90
N THR A 10 2.77 14.42 7.96
CA THR A 10 2.30 15.82 8.00
C THR A 10 1.06 16.01 7.14
N GLY A 11 0.35 14.90 6.84
CA GLY A 11 -0.84 14.89 6.00
C GLY A 11 -2.06 15.48 6.69
N SER A 12 -3.09 15.75 5.89
CA SER A 12 -4.40 16.18 6.37
C SER A 12 -4.97 15.18 7.39
N TYR A 13 -5.47 15.70 8.51
CA TYR A 13 -6.07 14.93 9.58
C TYR A 13 -7.47 15.43 9.85
N ASP A 14 -8.34 14.51 10.25
CA ASP A 14 -9.66 14.86 10.75
C ASP A 14 -9.55 15.62 12.07
N PRO A 15 -10.55 16.45 12.43
CA PRO A 15 -10.59 17.14 13.72
C PRO A 15 -10.50 16.16 14.89
N PRO A 16 -9.92 16.56 16.05
CA PRO A 16 -9.73 15.69 17.20
C PRO A 16 -11.00 14.93 17.64
N ASP A 17 -12.16 15.59 17.61
CA ASP A 17 -13.44 15.00 18.01
C ASP A 17 -13.83 13.83 17.10
N VAL A 18 -13.57 13.96 15.79
CA VAL A 18 -13.80 12.89 14.80
C VAL A 18 -12.81 11.75 15.01
N VAL A 19 -11.54 12.06 15.26
CA VAL A 19 -10.49 11.06 15.53
C VAL A 19 -10.83 10.24 16.77
N ILE A 20 -11.24 10.90 17.86
CA ILE A 20 -11.62 10.26 19.13
C ILE A 20 -12.95 9.51 18.99
N GLY A 21 -13.95 10.07 18.31
CA GLY A 21 -15.23 9.41 18.05
C GLY A 21 -15.01 8.08 17.31
N ARG A 22 -14.27 8.15 16.19
CA ARG A 22 -13.84 6.96 15.44
C ARG A 22 -13.10 6.00 16.36
N ALA A 23 -12.16 6.50 17.19
CA ALA A 23 -11.43 5.73 18.20
C ALA A 23 -12.36 4.84 19.04
N ASN A 24 -13.33 5.47 19.67
CA ASN A 24 -14.27 4.83 20.58
C ASN A 24 -15.20 3.85 19.88
N ASP A 25 -15.73 4.19 18.71
CA ASP A 25 -16.70 3.33 18.00
C ASP A 25 -16.09 1.98 17.62
N MET A 26 -14.85 2.01 17.13
CA MET A 26 -14.16 0.79 16.72
C MET A 26 -13.72 -0.06 17.92
N LEU A 27 -13.45 0.57 19.08
CA LEU A 27 -13.18 -0.14 20.33
C LEU A 27 -14.44 -0.85 20.82
N LYS A 28 -15.58 -0.15 20.85
CA LYS A 28 -16.88 -0.71 21.28
C LYS A 28 -17.29 -1.92 20.45
N GLY A 29 -17.06 -1.88 19.15
CA GLY A 29 -17.44 -2.98 18.26
C GLY A 29 -16.37 -4.05 18.05
N ASN A 30 -15.17 -3.92 18.65
CA ASN A 30 -14.01 -4.79 18.39
C ASN A 30 -13.73 -4.99 16.88
N GLN A 31 -13.88 -3.93 16.08
CA GLN A 31 -14.00 -4.03 14.62
C GLN A 31 -12.67 -3.89 13.87
N PHE A 32 -11.54 -3.86 14.57
CA PHE A 32 -10.25 -3.68 13.90
C PHE A 32 -9.73 -4.94 13.21
N GLY A 33 -10.24 -6.12 13.58
CA GLY A 33 -9.80 -7.39 13.02
C GLY A 33 -8.55 -7.94 13.72
N LYS A 34 -8.00 -9.02 13.15
CA LYS A 34 -6.79 -9.68 13.65
C LYS A 34 -5.57 -8.92 13.17
N TYR A 35 -4.55 -8.85 14.03
CA TYR A 35 -3.27 -8.25 13.71
C TYR A 35 -2.63 -8.97 12.51
N ASP A 36 -2.21 -8.20 11.52
CA ASP A 36 -1.38 -8.61 10.39
C ASP A 36 -0.18 -7.66 10.27
N LEU A 37 0.95 -8.09 9.71
CA LEU A 37 2.12 -7.20 9.61
C LEU A 37 1.88 -6.06 8.61
N PHE A 38 1.12 -6.36 7.55
CA PHE A 38 0.77 -5.45 6.47
C PHE A 38 -0.67 -4.95 6.58
N ASP A 39 -1.43 -5.30 7.62
CA ASP A 39 -2.78 -4.75 7.84
C ASP A 39 -3.17 -4.82 9.31
N ASN A 40 -4.09 -3.98 9.77
CA ASN A 40 -4.57 -4.00 11.17
C ASN A 40 -3.44 -3.95 12.23
N ASN A 41 -2.27 -3.40 11.87
CA ASN A 41 -1.16 -3.14 12.78
C ASN A 41 -1.28 -1.75 13.44
N CYS A 42 -0.29 -1.39 14.27
CA CYS A 42 -0.28 -0.11 14.99
C CYS A 42 -0.32 1.11 14.05
N GLU A 43 0.40 1.08 12.91
CA GLU A 43 0.37 2.19 11.97
C GLU A 43 -0.99 2.30 11.28
N SER A 44 -1.56 1.17 10.86
CA SER A 44 -2.90 1.10 10.26
C SER A 44 -3.96 1.63 11.21
N PHE A 45 -3.85 1.32 12.50
CA PHE A 45 -4.77 1.81 13.52
C PHE A 45 -4.67 3.33 13.65
N ALA A 46 -3.46 3.83 13.89
CA ALA A 46 -3.23 5.26 14.10
C ALA A 46 -3.61 6.07 12.86
N PHE A 47 -3.30 5.55 11.67
CA PHE A 47 -3.64 6.18 10.40
C PHE A 47 -5.15 6.22 10.16
N TYR A 48 -5.85 5.11 10.39
CA TYR A 48 -7.31 5.07 10.28
C TYR A 48 -7.98 6.01 11.29
N ARG A 49 -7.48 6.08 12.53
CA ARG A 49 -8.02 7.03 13.53
C ARG A 49 -7.90 8.46 13.03
N LYS A 50 -6.73 8.83 12.51
CA LYS A 50 -6.41 10.20 12.08
C LYS A 50 -7.07 10.64 10.77
N THR A 51 -7.31 9.70 9.83
CA THR A 51 -7.66 10.05 8.44
C THR A 51 -8.91 9.35 7.89
N GLY A 52 -9.39 8.31 8.58
CA GLY A 52 -10.51 7.48 8.11
C GLY A 52 -10.13 6.48 7.02
N ASN A 53 -8.88 6.51 6.55
CA ASN A 53 -8.40 5.60 5.52
C ASN A 53 -7.82 4.31 6.13
N ARG A 54 -8.22 3.16 5.58
CA ARG A 54 -7.73 1.85 6.04
C ARG A 54 -6.38 1.44 5.47
N THR A 55 -6.00 1.97 4.31
CA THR A 55 -4.71 1.67 3.69
C THR A 55 -3.65 2.61 4.25
N SER A 56 -2.79 2.11 5.12
CA SER A 56 -1.68 2.89 5.67
C SER A 56 -0.57 3.15 4.64
N PRO A 57 0.29 4.16 4.87
CA PRO A 57 1.46 4.43 4.03
C PRO A 57 2.39 3.23 3.81
N GLN A 58 2.57 2.39 4.83
CA GLN A 58 3.29 1.11 4.71
C GLN A 58 2.75 0.24 3.58
N VAL A 59 1.44 0.00 3.59
CA VAL A 59 0.75 -0.88 2.64
C VAL A 59 0.69 -0.26 1.26
N PHE A 60 0.41 1.04 1.21
CA PHE A 60 0.39 1.80 -0.03
C PHE A 60 1.74 1.70 -0.76
N SER A 61 2.83 1.88 -0.03
CA SER A 61 4.19 1.81 -0.57
C SER A 61 4.51 0.41 -1.13
N ILE A 62 4.14 -0.65 -0.40
CA ILE A 62 4.35 -2.04 -0.85
C ILE A 62 3.53 -2.33 -2.11
N LYS A 63 2.23 -1.95 -2.14
CA LYS A 63 1.37 -2.15 -3.31
C LYS A 63 1.90 -1.40 -4.52
N PHE A 64 2.37 -0.17 -4.32
CA PHE A 64 2.93 0.65 -5.39
C PHE A 64 4.22 0.03 -5.95
N ALA A 65 5.14 -0.40 -5.08
CA ALA A 65 6.36 -1.08 -5.50
C ALA A 65 6.07 -2.40 -6.25
N ALA A 66 5.13 -3.20 -5.75
CA ALA A 66 4.71 -4.44 -6.41
C ALA A 66 4.10 -4.18 -7.79
N LYS A 67 3.28 -3.12 -7.93
CA LYS A 67 2.74 -2.71 -9.23
C LYS A 67 3.83 -2.33 -10.21
N ILE A 68 4.81 -1.52 -9.80
CA ILE A 68 5.95 -1.15 -10.65
C ILE A 68 6.71 -2.41 -11.10
N ALA A 69 6.99 -3.33 -10.18
CA ALA A 69 7.70 -4.56 -10.50
C ALA A 69 6.91 -5.43 -11.49
N LEU A 70 5.60 -5.58 -11.29
CA LEU A 70 4.73 -6.34 -12.19
C LEU A 70 4.71 -5.71 -13.59
N ASP A 71 4.50 -4.39 -13.67
CA ASP A 71 4.44 -3.68 -14.96
C ASP A 71 5.78 -3.83 -15.72
N ALA A 72 6.92 -3.79 -15.02
CA ALA A 72 8.24 -4.05 -15.61
C ALA A 72 8.39 -5.50 -16.12
N VAL A 73 7.92 -6.49 -15.36
CA VAL A 73 7.97 -7.91 -15.76
C VAL A 73 7.08 -8.18 -16.97
N VAL A 74 5.88 -7.61 -16.99
CA VAL A 74 4.94 -7.73 -18.11
C VAL A 74 5.56 -7.12 -19.36
N LYS A 75 6.11 -5.90 -19.25
CA LYS A 75 6.79 -5.22 -20.36
C LYS A 75 7.95 -6.06 -20.92
N HIS A 76 8.83 -6.58 -20.06
CA HIS A 76 9.96 -7.40 -20.49
C HIS A 76 9.51 -8.71 -21.18
N LYS A 77 8.43 -9.34 -20.70
CA LYS A 77 7.88 -10.54 -21.37
C LYS A 77 7.26 -10.20 -22.73
N LEU A 78 6.56 -9.07 -22.84
CA LEU A 78 5.96 -8.61 -24.10
C LEU A 78 7.04 -8.31 -25.14
N GLU A 79 8.10 -7.59 -24.75
CA GLU A 79 9.22 -7.27 -25.65
C GLU A 79 9.94 -8.53 -26.14
N ARG A 80 10.14 -9.52 -25.26
CA ARG A 80 10.70 -10.83 -25.69
C ARG A 80 9.77 -11.58 -26.65
N LEU A 81 8.47 -11.63 -26.36
CA LEU A 81 7.50 -12.27 -27.25
C LEU A 81 7.46 -11.58 -28.63
N GLN A 82 7.51 -10.26 -28.67
CA GLN A 82 7.58 -9.51 -29.92
C GLN A 82 8.87 -9.81 -30.69
N HIS A 83 10.01 -9.92 -29.99
CA HIS A 83 11.27 -10.31 -30.61
C HIS A 83 11.19 -11.71 -31.23
N ASP A 84 10.66 -12.69 -30.51
CA ASP A 84 10.53 -14.08 -30.98
C ASP A 84 9.65 -14.16 -32.23
N ILE A 85 8.52 -13.44 -32.25
CA ILE A 85 7.64 -13.35 -33.44
C ILE A 85 8.38 -12.75 -34.63
N LEU A 86 9.11 -11.65 -34.42
CA LEU A 86 9.84 -10.98 -35.50
C LEU A 86 10.95 -11.86 -36.10
N VAL A 87 11.66 -12.62 -35.27
CA VAL A 87 12.69 -13.55 -35.74
C VAL A 87 12.06 -14.67 -36.57
N HIS A 88 10.97 -15.29 -36.09
CA HIS A 88 10.29 -16.37 -36.83
C HIS A 88 9.62 -15.91 -38.13
N GLN A 89 9.14 -14.66 -38.20
CA GLN A 89 8.62 -14.09 -39.44
C GLN A 89 9.72 -13.77 -40.47
N LYS A 90 10.96 -13.57 -40.02
CA LYS A 90 12.10 -13.27 -40.90
C LYS A 90 12.77 -14.54 -41.48
N GLU A 91 12.62 -15.66 -40.78
CA GLU A 91 13.17 -16.96 -41.20
C GLU A 91 12.24 -17.73 -42.17
N ASN A 92 11.00 -17.25 -42.37
CA ASN A 92 10.06 -17.73 -43.40
C ASN A 92 10.00 -16.77 -44.60
#